data_AF-R5BA83-F1
#
_entry.id   AF-R5BA83-F1
#
_cell.length_a   1.000
_cell.length_b   1.000
_cell.length_c   1.000
_cell.angle_alpha   90.00
_cell.angle_beta   90.00
_cell.angle_gamma   90.00
#
_symmetry.space_group_name_H-M   'P 1'
#
loop_
_entity.id
_entity.type
_entity.pdbx_description
1 polymer ?
#
loop_
_entity_poly.entity_id
_entity_poly.type
_entity_poly.pdbx_seq_one_letter_code
_entity_poly.pdbx_strand_id
1 'polypeptide(L)'
;MITGELKNKIDSLWDIFAAGGLVNPLDVIEQITYLMFIHDLDDTDNLRAKEAAMLGLPYQSIFADEVQVGDRTIDGQQLKWSVFHDFPAGKMYSVMQEWVFPFIKNLHGDKNSAYSKYMDDAIFKIQRDAGVGVSLYQKSPRR
;
A
#
# COMPACT_ATOMS: atom_id res chain seq x y z
N MET A 1 24.14 -11.22 -8.52
CA MET A 1 24.86 -10.62 -7.37
C MET A 1 24.05 -9.41 -6.91
N ILE A 2 23.63 -9.35 -5.65
CA ILE A 2 22.93 -8.18 -5.09
C ILE A 2 23.99 -7.08 -4.87
N THR A 3 23.74 -5.86 -5.35
CA THR A 3 24.67 -4.73 -5.15
C THR A 3 24.64 -4.25 -3.70
N GLY A 4 25.71 -3.61 -3.22
CA GLY A 4 25.75 -3.05 -1.86
C GLY A 4 24.62 -2.04 -1.59
N GLU A 5 24.24 -1.25 -2.59
CA GLU A 5 23.13 -0.30 -2.49
C GLU A 5 21.77 -0.99 -2.31
N LEU A 6 21.52 -2.08 -3.04
CA LEU A 6 20.27 -2.82 -2.93
C LEU A 6 20.15 -3.47 -1.54
N LYS A 7 21.27 -4.02 -1.02
CA LYS A 7 21.31 -4.55 0.34
C LYS A 7 20.97 -3.47 1.37
N ASN A 8 21.59 -2.29 1.27
CA ASN A 8 21.33 -1.20 2.22
C ASN A 8 19.85 -0.75 2.21
N LYS A 9 19.19 -0.75 1.04
CA LYS A 9 17.75 -0.44 0.95
C LYS A 9 16.90 -1.51 1.65
N ILE A 10 17.23 -2.78 1.48
CA ILE A 10 16.54 -3.89 2.16
C ILE A 10 16.70 -3.78 3.67
N ASP A 11 17.92 -3.54 4.15
CA ASP A 11 18.21 -3.36 5.58
C ASP A 11 17.44 -2.15 6.15
N SER A 12 17.36 -1.04 5.40
CA SER A 12 16.59 0.14 5.82
C SER A 12 15.08 -0.13 5.91
N LEU A 13 14.52 -0.91 4.96
CA LEU A 13 13.11 -1.32 5.02
C LEU A 13 12.85 -2.17 6.25
N TRP A 14 13.75 -3.12 6.54
CA TRP A 14 13.64 -3.97 7.72
C TRP A 14 13.60 -3.14 9.02
N ASP A 15 14.50 -2.16 9.16
CA ASP A 15 14.54 -1.29 10.33
C ASP A 15 13.25 -0.48 10.53
N ILE A 16 12.64 0.00 9.43
CA ILE A 16 11.37 0.73 9.47
C ILE A 16 10.22 -0.17 9.98
N PHE A 17 10.10 -1.38 9.44
CA PHE A 17 9.05 -2.31 9.88
C PHE A 17 9.26 -2.75 11.34
N ALA A 18 10.51 -3.01 11.74
CA ALA A 18 10.85 -3.35 13.11
C ALA A 18 10.52 -2.21 14.10
N ALA A 19 10.82 -0.96 13.73
CA ALA A 19 10.47 0.22 14.53
C ALA A 19 8.96 0.40 14.71
N GLY A 20 8.16 0.00 13.71
CA GLY A 20 6.70 -0.04 13.78
C GLY A 20 6.11 -1.28 14.45
N GLY A 21 6.94 -2.13 15.06
CA GLY A 21 6.50 -3.34 15.77
C GLY A 21 6.16 -4.52 14.87
N LEU A 22 6.40 -4.43 13.56
CA LEU A 22 6.22 -5.52 12.62
C LEU A 22 7.54 -6.28 12.42
N VAL A 23 7.78 -7.27 13.29
CA VAL A 23 9.04 -8.02 13.34
C VAL A 23 8.98 -9.41 12.71
N ASN A 24 7.79 -9.90 12.38
CA ASN A 24 7.62 -11.19 11.71
C ASN A 24 8.03 -11.06 10.24
N PRO A 25 9.05 -11.79 9.77
CA PRO A 25 9.54 -11.68 8.40
C PRO A 25 8.51 -12.00 7.33
N LEU A 26 7.61 -12.97 7.60
CA LEU A 26 6.55 -13.30 6.66
C LEU A 26 5.60 -12.12 6.52
N ASP A 27 5.10 -11.58 7.63
CA ASP A 27 4.20 -10.43 7.62
C ASP A 27 4.84 -9.23 6.88
N VAL A 28 6.13 -8.96 7.09
CA VAL A 28 6.86 -7.89 6.39
C VAL A 28 6.85 -8.11 4.88
N ILE A 29 7.14 -9.33 4.43
CA ILE A 29 7.10 -9.68 2.99
C ILE A 29 5.68 -9.45 2.45
N GLU A 30 4.64 -9.90 3.16
CA GLU A 30 3.24 -9.67 2.74
C GLU A 30 2.94 -8.18 2.56
N GLN A 31 3.31 -7.34 3.54
CA GLN A 31 3.06 -5.90 3.46
C GLN A 31 3.80 -5.24 2.30
N ILE A 32 5.06 -5.62 2.07
CA ILE A 32 5.84 -5.13 0.92
C ILE A 32 5.18 -5.57 -0.39
N THR A 33 4.72 -6.83 -0.49
CA THR A 33 4.00 -7.32 -1.66
C THR A 33 2.72 -6.54 -1.92
N TYR A 34 1.94 -6.17 -0.89
CA TYR A 34 0.77 -5.32 -1.06
C TYR A 34 1.13 -3.93 -1.60
N LEU A 35 2.17 -3.29 -1.04
CA LEU A 35 2.60 -1.97 -1.49
C LEU A 35 3.10 -1.98 -2.95
N MET A 36 3.90 -3.00 -3.32
CA MET A 36 4.35 -3.17 -4.70
C MET A 36 3.17 -3.37 -5.65
N PHE A 37 2.19 -4.21 -5.26
CA PHE A 37 1.00 -4.43 -6.07
C PHE A 37 0.21 -3.13 -6.31
N ILE A 38 0.00 -2.32 -5.27
CA ILE A 38 -0.72 -1.04 -5.38
C ILE A 38 0.00 -0.08 -6.34
N HIS A 39 1.32 0.00 -6.24
CA HIS A 39 2.14 0.81 -7.12
C HIS A 39 2.03 0.33 -8.58
N ASP A 40 2.25 -0.96 -8.83
CA ASP A 40 2.22 -1.56 -10.16
C ASP A 40 0.83 -1.45 -10.81
N LEU A 41 -0.22 -1.51 -9.99
CA LEU A 41 -1.60 -1.37 -10.42
C LEU A 41 -1.86 0.02 -11.02
N ASP A 42 -1.38 1.08 -10.36
CA ASP A 42 -1.48 2.45 -10.86
C ASP A 42 -0.60 2.68 -12.11
N ASP A 43 0.65 2.22 -12.09
CA ASP A 43 1.55 2.31 -13.25
C ASP A 43 0.96 1.63 -14.49
N THR A 44 0.39 0.44 -14.32
CA THR A 44 -0.26 -0.31 -15.40
C THR A 44 -1.50 0.42 -15.93
N ASP A 45 -2.34 0.97 -15.06
CA ASP A 45 -3.51 1.76 -15.47
C ASP A 45 -3.10 2.99 -16.27
N ASN A 46 -2.11 3.73 -15.78
CA ASN A 46 -1.58 4.92 -16.43
C ASN A 46 -0.93 4.62 -17.78
N LEU A 47 -0.20 3.50 -17.89
CA LEU A 47 0.37 3.04 -19.16
C LEU A 47 -0.73 2.75 -20.17
N ARG A 48 -1.73 1.94 -19.80
CA ARG A 48 -2.83 1.57 -20.70
C ARG A 48 -3.67 2.77 -21.12
N ALA A 49 -3.92 3.71 -20.21
CA ALA A 49 -4.61 4.96 -20.53
C ALA A 49 -3.85 5.77 -21.60
N LYS A 50 -2.53 5.89 -21.47
CA LYS A 50 -1.67 6.58 -22.46
C LYS A 50 -1.67 5.87 -23.81
N GLU A 51 -1.54 4.55 -23.82
CA GLU A 51 -1.56 3.75 -25.05
C GLU A 51 -2.89 3.87 -25.78
N ALA A 52 -4.01 3.76 -25.06
CA ALA A 52 -5.34 3.90 -25.64
C ALA A 52 -5.57 5.31 -26.22
N ALA A 53 -5.13 6.35 -25.51
CA ALA A 53 -5.19 7.73 -26.00
C ALA A 53 -4.36 7.92 -27.30
N MET A 54 -3.18 7.31 -27.38
CA MET A 54 -2.32 7.35 -28.57
C MET A 54 -2.96 6.62 -29.77
N LEU A 55 -3.68 5.53 -29.52
CA LEU A 55 -4.34 4.72 -30.55
C LEU A 55 -5.77 5.18 -30.87
N GLY A 56 -6.31 6.14 -30.13
CA GLY A 56 -7.71 6.56 -30.24
C GLY A 56 -8.72 5.48 -29.82
N LEU A 57 -8.32 4.57 -28.93
CA LEU A 57 -9.15 3.47 -28.44
C LEU A 57 -9.87 3.87 -27.14
N PRO A 58 -11.08 3.34 -26.89
CA PRO A 58 -11.72 3.49 -25.59
C PRO A 58 -10.90 2.78 -24.51
N TYR A 59 -10.78 3.41 -23.35
CA TYR A 59 -10.14 2.85 -22.16
C TYR A 59 -11.02 3.03 -20.95
N GLN A 60 -11.16 1.98 -20.16
CA GLN A 60 -11.82 2.03 -18.87
C GLN A 60 -10.75 1.83 -17.79
N SER A 61 -10.56 2.85 -16.96
CA SER A 61 -9.65 2.76 -15.82
C SER A 61 -10.20 1.75 -14.80
N ILE A 62 -9.29 1.05 -14.14
CA ILE A 62 -9.62 0.26 -12.94
C ILE A 62 -10.04 1.16 -11.77
N PHE A 63 -9.62 2.43 -11.79
CA PHE A 63 -10.00 3.46 -10.82
C PHE A 63 -11.16 4.28 -11.42
N ALA A 64 -12.36 3.70 -11.39
CA ALA A 64 -13.57 4.36 -11.88
C ALA A 64 -13.80 5.71 -11.16
N ASP A 65 -14.48 6.66 -11.81
CA ASP A 65 -14.74 7.99 -11.24
C ASP A 65 -15.43 7.91 -9.86
N GLU A 66 -16.31 6.92 -9.67
CA GLU A 66 -16.92 6.61 -8.39
C GLU A 66 -16.68 5.15 -8.01
N VAL A 67 -16.06 4.93 -6.85
CA VAL A 67 -15.78 3.60 -6.30
C VAL A 67 -16.45 3.47 -4.94
N GLN A 68 -17.14 2.35 -4.73
CA GLN A 68 -17.73 2.00 -3.45
C GLN A 68 -16.70 1.25 -2.59
N VAL A 69 -16.32 1.84 -1.45
CA VAL A 69 -15.41 1.24 -0.47
C VAL A 69 -16.15 1.16 0.87
N GLY A 70 -16.58 -0.04 1.24
CA GLY A 70 -17.50 -0.24 2.35
C GLY A 70 -18.82 0.51 2.12
N ASP A 71 -19.22 1.33 3.07
CA ASP A 71 -20.46 2.12 2.99
C ASP A 71 -20.27 3.51 2.35
N ARG A 72 -19.09 3.80 1.79
CA ARG A 72 -18.76 5.11 1.21
C ARG A 72 -18.57 5.01 -0.30
N THR A 73 -19.03 6.04 -1.01
CA THR A 73 -18.64 6.31 -2.40
C THR A 73 -17.54 7.36 -2.39
N ILE A 74 -16.43 7.07 -3.06
CA ILE A 74 -15.28 7.98 -3.17
C ILE A 74 -14.88 8.16 -4.62
N ASP A 75 -14.21 9.28 -4.90
CA ASP A 75 -13.52 9.49 -6.18
C ASP A 75 -12.38 8.47 -6.34
N GLY A 76 -12.44 7.65 -7.41
CA GLY A 76 -11.43 6.62 -7.64
C GLY A 76 -10.02 7.16 -7.90
N GLN A 77 -9.87 8.43 -8.29
CA GLN A 77 -8.54 9.06 -8.39
C GLN A 77 -7.81 9.08 -7.04
N GLN A 78 -8.54 9.09 -5.93
CA GLN A 78 -7.94 9.06 -4.58
C GLN A 78 -7.33 7.68 -4.23
N LEU A 79 -7.57 6.66 -5.05
CA LEU A 79 -7.01 5.31 -4.90
C LEU A 79 -5.70 5.11 -5.67
N LYS A 80 -5.32 6.05 -6.53
CA LYS A 80 -4.09 5.97 -7.33
C LYS A 80 -2.86 6.24 -6.48
N TRP A 81 -1.86 5.36 -6.57
CA TRP A 81 -0.58 5.54 -5.89
C TRP A 81 0.00 6.93 -6.15
N SER A 82 0.08 7.33 -7.42
CA SER A 82 0.53 8.63 -7.95
C SER A 82 -0.25 9.86 -7.43
N VAL A 83 -1.35 9.65 -6.70
CA VAL A 83 -2.12 10.73 -6.07
C VAL A 83 -1.88 10.74 -4.56
N PHE A 84 -2.10 9.62 -3.87
CA PHE A 84 -2.07 9.63 -2.42
C PHE A 84 -0.65 9.57 -1.82
N HIS A 85 0.37 9.16 -2.59
CA HIS A 85 1.75 9.08 -2.08
C HIS A 85 2.33 10.45 -1.70
N ASP A 86 1.81 11.53 -2.28
CA ASP A 86 2.21 12.91 -1.98
C ASP A 86 1.44 13.54 -0.81
N PHE A 87 0.49 12.80 -0.21
CA PHE A 87 -0.26 13.31 0.93
C PHE A 87 0.61 13.37 2.19
N PRO A 88 0.28 14.26 3.15
CA PRO A 88 0.90 14.22 4.48
C PRO A 88 0.76 12.83 5.10
N ALA A 89 1.79 12.36 5.80
CA ALA A 89 1.89 10.97 6.27
C ALA A 89 0.63 10.43 6.97
N GLY A 90 -0.01 11.22 7.84
CA GLY A 90 -1.25 10.81 8.51
C GLY A 90 -2.44 10.63 7.57
N LYS A 91 -2.57 11.48 6.55
CA LYS A 91 -3.60 11.36 5.52
C LYS A 91 -3.30 10.18 4.59
N MET A 92 -2.05 10.02 4.16
CA MET A 92 -1.60 8.88 3.35
C MET A 92 -1.93 7.56 4.04
N TYR A 93 -1.60 7.44 5.33
CA TYR A 93 -1.92 6.27 6.14
C TYR A 93 -3.43 5.98 6.19
N SER A 94 -4.23 7.02 6.44
CA SER A 94 -5.68 6.88 6.52
C SER A 94 -6.29 6.45 5.17
N VAL A 95 -5.83 7.03 4.06
CA VAL A 95 -6.26 6.64 2.70
C VAL A 95 -5.85 5.20 2.39
N MET A 96 -4.62 4.81 2.72
CA MET A 96 -4.12 3.44 2.52
C MET A 96 -4.98 2.43 3.28
N GLN A 97 -5.19 2.65 4.57
CA GLN A 97 -5.90 1.73 5.45
C GLN A 97 -7.41 1.69 5.18
N GLU A 98 -8.05 2.86 5.02
CA GLU A 98 -9.51 2.93 4.92
C GLU A 98 -10.02 2.70 3.50
N TRP A 99 -9.26 3.06 2.45
CA TRP A 99 -9.75 3.08 1.07
C TRP A 99 -8.97 2.16 0.13
N VAL A 100 -7.65 2.34 0.04
CA VAL A 100 -6.83 1.62 -0.96
C VAL A 100 -6.77 0.13 -0.65
N PHE A 101 -6.50 -0.24 0.61
CA PHE A 101 -6.37 -1.64 0.98
C PHE A 101 -7.69 -2.42 0.84
N PRO A 102 -8.86 -1.90 1.30
CA PRO A 102 -10.14 -2.53 1.02
C PRO A 102 -10.47 -2.60 -0.48
N PHE A 103 -10.08 -1.58 -1.26
CA PHE A 103 -10.29 -1.58 -2.71
C PHE A 103 -9.53 -2.72 -3.40
N ILE A 104 -8.21 -2.84 -3.19
CA ILE A 104 -7.40 -3.89 -3.84
C ILE A 104 -7.82 -5.29 -3.39
N LYS A 105 -8.27 -5.44 -2.13
CA LYS A 105 -8.77 -6.71 -1.59
C LYS A 105 -10.02 -7.19 -2.34
N ASN A 106 -10.86 -6.25 -2.80
CA ASN A 106 -12.08 -6.54 -3.55
C ASN A 106 -11.91 -6.40 -5.07
N LEU A 107 -10.67 -6.26 -5.57
CA LEU A 107 -10.39 -6.15 -6.99
C LEU A 107 -10.56 -7.52 -7.68
N HIS A 108 -11.81 -7.86 -7.99
CA HIS A 108 -12.17 -9.15 -8.59
C HIS A 108 -11.89 -9.19 -10.09
N GLY A 109 -10.63 -9.38 -10.48
CA GLY A 109 -10.26 -9.68 -11.87
C GLY A 109 -10.70 -11.09 -12.32
N ASP A 110 -10.67 -12.05 -11.39
CA ASP A 110 -11.21 -13.41 -11.54
C ASP A 110 -11.29 -14.03 -10.13
N LYS A 111 -12.49 -14.41 -9.67
CA LYS A 111 -12.72 -14.97 -8.31
C LYS A 111 -11.97 -16.30 -8.08
N ASN A 112 -11.48 -16.93 -9.13
CA ASN A 112 -10.67 -18.16 -9.06
C ASN A 112 -9.16 -17.92 -9.16
N SER A 113 -8.69 -16.68 -9.34
CA SER A 113 -7.26 -16.39 -9.42
C SER A 113 -6.54 -16.66 -8.09
N ALA A 114 -5.26 -17.03 -8.18
CA ALA A 114 -4.40 -17.20 -7.00
C ALA A 114 -4.30 -15.93 -6.15
N TYR A 115 -4.38 -14.76 -6.81
CA TYR A 115 -4.40 -13.45 -6.15
C TYR A 115 -5.64 -13.27 -5.28
N SER A 116 -6.84 -13.54 -5.80
CA SER A 116 -8.09 -13.41 -5.05
C SER A 116 -8.09 -14.25 -3.78
N LYS A 117 -7.63 -15.51 -3.87
CA LYS A 117 -7.53 -16.41 -2.70
C LYS A 117 -6.53 -15.92 -1.64
N TYR A 118 -5.45 -15.28 -2.07
CA TYR A 118 -4.45 -14.71 -1.16
C TYR A 118 -4.97 -13.44 -0.48
N MET A 119 -5.83 -12.66 -1.16
CA MET A 119 -6.37 -11.41 -0.63
C MET A 119 -7.58 -11.58 0.29
N ASP A 120 -8.33 -12.69 0.22
CA ASP A 120 -9.57 -12.90 1.00
C ASP A 120 -9.35 -12.69 2.51
N ASP A 121 -8.26 -13.21 3.07
CA ASP A 121 -7.91 -13.07 4.49
C ASP A 121 -6.82 -12.01 4.74
N ALA A 122 -6.44 -11.24 3.71
CA ALA A 122 -5.39 -10.23 3.83
C ALA A 122 -5.79 -9.10 4.78
N ILE A 123 -4.81 -8.66 5.59
CA ILE A 123 -4.93 -7.57 6.56
C ILE A 123 -3.72 -6.64 6.39
N PHE A 124 -3.99 -5.33 6.39
CA PHE A 124 -2.96 -4.30 6.43
C PHE A 124 -2.44 -4.16 7.87
N LYS A 125 -1.17 -4.47 8.09
CA LYS A 125 -0.54 -4.58 9.43
C LYS A 125 0.37 -3.39 9.78
N ILE A 126 0.64 -2.49 8.83
CA ILE A 126 1.47 -1.31 9.08
C ILE A 126 0.74 -0.36 10.03
N GLN A 127 1.43 0.09 11.07
CA GLN A 127 0.91 1.06 12.02
C GLN A 127 1.34 2.47 11.65
N ARG A 128 0.49 3.46 11.96
CA ARG A 128 0.77 4.88 11.70
C ARG A 128 2.06 5.35 12.36
N ASP A 129 2.36 4.84 13.55
CA ASP A 129 3.46 5.26 14.40
C ASP A 129 4.69 4.36 14.22
N ALA A 130 5.10 4.08 12.98
CA ALA A 130 6.40 3.44 12.69
C ALA A 130 7.62 4.29 13.11
N GLY A 131 7.38 5.41 13.78
CA GLY A 131 8.36 6.13 14.58
C GLY A 131 7.68 6.72 15.82
N VAL A 132 8.27 6.43 16.98
CA VAL A 132 8.03 7.04 18.31
C VAL A 132 6.95 6.37 19.17
N GLY A 133 7.30 5.20 19.69
CA GLY A 133 6.64 4.57 20.84
C GLY A 133 7.63 4.25 21.98
N VAL A 134 7.78 5.19 22.91
CA VAL A 134 8.02 4.91 24.36
C VAL A 134 9.35 4.19 24.74
N SER A 135 10.49 4.88 24.67
CA SER A 135 11.70 4.51 25.45
C SER A 135 12.40 5.72 26.10
N LEU A 136 11.61 6.67 26.61
CA LEU A 136 12.12 7.79 27.41
C LEU A 136 11.41 7.97 28.77
N TYR A 137 10.59 7.00 29.19
CA TYR A 137 9.88 7.04 30.49
C TYR A 137 10.23 5.89 31.45
N GLN A 138 11.43 5.30 31.35
CA GLN A 138 11.95 4.34 32.35
C GLN A 138 13.37 4.64 32.87
N LYS A 139 13.91 5.85 32.65
CA LYS A 139 15.10 6.31 33.38
C LYS A 139 14.82 7.62 34.10
N SER A 140 14.16 7.49 35.25
CA SER A 140 14.36 8.42 36.36
C SER A 140 14.40 7.61 37.66
N PRO A 141 15.60 7.22 38.14
CA PRO A 141 15.76 6.91 39.54
C PRO A 141 15.73 8.25 40.28
N ARG A 142 14.59 8.59 40.90
CA ARG A 142 14.61 9.64 41.92
C ARG A 142 15.29 9.07 43.16
N ARG A 143 16.56 9.41 43.34
CA ARG A 143 17.18 9.71 44.63
C ARG A 143 18.07 10.94 44.44
#